data_AF-A0A7X4KWE3-F1
#
_entry.id   AF-A0A7X4KWE3-F1
#
_cell.length_a   1.000
_cell.length_b   1.000
_cell.length_c   1.000
_cell.angle_alpha   90.00
_cell.angle_beta   90.00
_cell.angle_gamma   90.00
#
_symmetry.space_group_name_H-M   'P 1'
#
loop_
_entity.id
_entity.type
_entity.pdbx_description
1 polymer ?
#
loop_
_entity_poly.entity_id
_entity_poly.type
_entity_poly.pdbx_seq_one_letter_code
_entity_poly.pdbx_strand_id
1 'polypeptide(L)'
;MSLEERVAEWPKQWMREGMERGLGQGIEQQRALLRRQAALRFGEETAARLAGLLARVSGAARLAEAGEWIVRCGTGADLLARVAALAAGSAPTRGDE
;
A
#
# COMPACT_ATOMS: atom_id res chain seq x y z
N MET A 1 -29.74 -11.28 -20.59
CA MET A 1 -29.78 -11.34 -19.12
C MET A 1 -31.17 -10.89 -18.67
N SER A 2 -31.89 -11.71 -17.91
CA SER A 2 -33.23 -11.45 -17.39
C SER A 2 -33.20 -10.53 -16.16
N LEU A 3 -34.37 -10.02 -15.75
CA LEU A 3 -34.49 -9.23 -14.53
C LEU A 3 -34.13 -10.04 -13.28
N GLU A 4 -34.46 -11.33 -13.28
CA GLU A 4 -34.19 -12.28 -12.19
C GLU A 4 -32.68 -12.51 -12.03
N GLU A 5 -31.96 -12.67 -13.14
CA GLU A 5 -30.50 -12.79 -13.15
C GLU A 5 -29.83 -11.50 -12.64
N ARG A 6 -30.35 -10.32 -13.01
CA ARG A 6 -29.84 -9.03 -12.52
C ARG A 6 -30.07 -8.84 -11.01
N VAL A 7 -31.24 -9.23 -10.50
CA VAL A 7 -31.55 -9.15 -9.07
C VAL A 7 -30.67 -10.12 -8.25
N ALA A 8 -30.36 -11.30 -8.79
CA ALA A 8 -29.50 -12.28 -8.14
C ALA A 8 -28.01 -11.87 -8.11
N GLU A 9 -27.52 -11.15 -9.11
CA GLU A 9 -26.12 -10.71 -9.19
C GLU A 9 -25.83 -9.43 -8.40
N TRP A 10 -26.84 -8.60 -8.14
CA TRP A 10 -26.65 -7.30 -7.47
C TRP A 10 -26.02 -7.38 -6.07
N PRO A 11 -26.43 -8.32 -5.18
CA PRO A 11 -25.77 -8.49 -3.87
C PRO A 11 -24.30 -8.90 -3.99
N LYS A 12 -23.96 -9.74 -4.97
CA LYS A 12 -22.58 -10.19 -5.20
C LYS A 12 -21.70 -9.04 -5.67
N GLN A 13 -22.23 -8.22 -6.59
CA GLN A 13 -21.54 -7.02 -7.06
C GLN A 13 -21.32 -6.04 -5.91
N TRP A 14 -22.36 -5.76 -5.12
CA TRP A 14 -22.26 -4.83 -3.99
C TRP A 14 -21.25 -5.30 -2.94
N MET A 15 -21.24 -6.59 -2.61
CA MET A 15 -20.27 -7.17 -1.68
C MET A 15 -18.84 -7.07 -2.21
N ARG A 16 -18.62 -7.34 -3.51
CA ARG A 16 -17.31 -7.18 -4.16
C ARG A 16 -16.83 -5.74 -4.10
N GLU A 17 -17.66 -4.78 -4.49
CA GLU A 17 -17.32 -3.35 -4.45
C GLU A 17 -17.03 -2.88 -3.02
N GLY A 18 -17.79 -3.36 -2.04
CA GLY A 18 -17.56 -3.08 -0.62
C GLY A 18 -16.19 -3.59 -0.14
N MET A 19 -15.83 -4.81 -0.53
CA MET A 19 -14.55 -5.43 -0.18
C MET A 19 -13.38 -4.71 -0.83
N GLU A 20 -13.48 -4.36 -2.12
CA GLU A 20 -12.46 -3.59 -2.85
C GLU A 20 -12.24 -2.21 -2.22
N ARG A 21 -13.33 -1.50 -1.87
CA ARG A 21 -13.24 -0.21 -1.17
C ARG A 21 -12.59 -0.35 0.21
N GLY A 22 -13.00 -1.36 0.98
CA GLY A 22 -12.44 -1.62 2.31
C GLY A 22 -10.94 -1.92 2.26
N LEU A 23 -10.51 -2.73 1.29
CA LEU A 23 -9.09 -3.02 1.05
C LEU A 23 -8.33 -1.74 0.67
N GLY A 24 -8.88 -0.94 -0.26
CA GLY A 24 -8.28 0.33 -0.67
C GLY A 24 -8.09 1.31 0.51
N GLN A 25 -9.11 1.47 1.35
CA GLN A 25 -9.03 2.29 2.56
C GLN A 25 -8.00 1.76 3.57
N GLY A 26 -7.96 0.44 3.79
CA GLY A 26 -7.00 -0.19 4.69
C GLY A 26 -5.55 0.04 4.27
N ILE A 27 -5.27 -0.11 2.97
CA ILE A 27 -3.95 0.15 2.38
C ILE A 27 -3.55 1.62 2.59
N GLU A 28 -4.45 2.57 2.34
CA GLU A 28 -4.13 3.99 2.51
C GLU A 28 -3.90 4.37 3.98
N GLN A 29 -4.68 3.78 4.90
CA GLN A 29 -4.46 3.98 6.34
C GLN A 29 -3.12 3.42 6.80
N GLN A 30 -2.68 2.27 6.27
CA GLN A 30 -1.34 1.75 6.54
C GLN A 30 -0.25 2.72 6.05
N ARG A 31 -0.36 3.26 4.84
CA ARG A 31 0.60 4.26 4.33
C ARG A 31 0.66 5.51 5.21
N ALA A 32 -0.51 6.01 5.63
CA ALA A 32 -0.59 7.17 6.52
C ALA A 32 0.05 6.90 7.89
N LEU A 33 -0.13 5.70 8.44
CA LEU A 33 0.53 5.28 9.68
C LEU A 33 2.06 5.24 9.53
N LEU A 34 2.56 4.58 8.49
CA LEU A 34 3.99 4.46 8.21
C LEU A 34 4.64 5.85 8.01
N ARG A 35 3.96 6.77 7.31
CA ARG A 35 4.41 8.16 7.17
C ARG A 35 4.58 8.84 8.52
N ARG A 36 3.57 8.73 9.40
CA ARG A 36 3.63 9.31 10.76
C ARG A 36 4.76 8.71 11.59
N GLN A 37 4.97 7.40 11.51
CA GLN A 37 6.06 6.74 12.23
C GLN A 37 7.44 7.20 11.73
N ALA A 38 7.60 7.35 10.41
CA ALA A 38 8.84 7.88 9.84
C ALA A 38 9.07 9.35 10.22
N ALA A 39 8.03 10.18 10.29
CA ALA A 39 8.14 11.56 10.75
C ALA A 39 8.63 11.63 12.20
N LEU A 40 8.04 10.82 13.08
CA LEU A 40 8.42 10.75 14.49
C LEU A 40 9.87 10.30 14.71
N ARG A 41 10.37 9.39 13.87
CA ARG A 41 11.72 8.81 14.05
C ARG A 41 12.82 9.55 13.30
N PHE A 42 12.54 10.00 12.09
CA PHE A 42 13.55 10.50 11.14
C PHE A 42 13.25 11.91 10.62
N GLY A 43 12.19 12.55 11.11
CA GLY A 43 11.78 13.90 10.73
C GLY A 43 10.85 13.97 9.51
N GLU A 44 10.20 15.12 9.36
CA GLU A 44 9.18 15.39 8.33
C GLU A 44 9.71 15.27 6.90
N GLU A 45 10.97 15.64 6.65
CA GLU A 45 11.57 15.51 5.31
C GLU A 45 11.63 14.04 4.86
N THR A 46 12.10 13.16 5.76
CA THR A 46 12.14 11.71 5.49
C THR A 46 10.73 11.18 5.26
N ALA A 47 9.76 11.62 6.06
CA ALA A 47 8.37 11.19 5.93
C ALA A 47 7.73 11.60 4.60
N ALA A 48 7.98 12.84 4.14
CA ALA A 48 7.47 13.33 2.85
C ALA A 48 8.03 12.51 1.68
N ARG A 49 9.34 12.25 1.69
CA ARG A 49 10.00 11.40 0.68
C ARG A 49 9.50 9.97 0.72
N LEU A 50 9.31 9.42 1.91
CA LEU A 50 8.78 8.08 2.10
C LEU A 50 7.36 7.94 1.57
N ALA A 51 6.50 8.96 1.75
CA ALA A 51 5.13 8.92 1.26
C ALA A 51 5.05 8.70 -0.26
N GLY A 52 5.91 9.38 -1.03
CA GLY A 52 6.01 9.17 -2.48
C GLY A 52 6.44 7.76 -2.88
N LEU A 53 7.28 7.10 -2.07
CA LEU A 53 7.68 5.71 -2.30
C LEU A 53 6.56 4.74 -1.93
N LEU A 54 5.91 4.93 -0.78
CA LEU A 54 4.82 4.07 -0.31
C LEU A 54 3.60 4.07 -1.25
N ALA A 55 3.35 5.18 -1.95
CA ALA A 55 2.30 5.25 -2.98
C ALA A 55 2.52 4.26 -4.14
N ARG A 56 3.78 3.89 -4.40
CA ARG A 56 4.18 2.93 -5.44
C ARG A 56 4.29 1.50 -4.93
N VAL A 57 4.22 1.30 -3.61
CA VAL A 57 4.22 -0.03 -3.00
C VAL A 57 2.80 -0.59 -3.01
N SER A 58 2.67 -1.75 -3.63
CA SER A 58 1.42 -2.49 -3.77
C SER A 58 1.40 -3.70 -2.84
N GLY A 59 0.29 -3.90 -2.14
CA GLY A 59 0.08 -5.06 -1.27
C GLY A 59 0.47 -4.84 0.19
N ALA A 60 -0.36 -5.36 1.09
CA ALA A 60 -0.21 -5.19 2.53
C ALA A 60 1.10 -5.79 3.07
N ALA A 61 1.56 -6.92 2.53
CA ALA A 61 2.80 -7.57 2.96
C ALA A 61 4.04 -6.68 2.73
N ARG A 62 4.10 -5.98 1.60
CA ARG A 62 5.20 -5.07 1.27
C ARG A 62 5.16 -3.81 2.12
N LEU A 63 3.97 -3.31 2.44
CA LEU A 63 3.81 -2.21 3.39
C LEU A 63 4.22 -2.62 4.82
N ALA A 64 3.95 -3.86 5.22
CA ALA A 64 4.42 -4.40 6.49
C ALA A 64 5.96 -4.45 6.55
N GLU A 65 6.62 -4.89 5.47
CA GLU A 65 8.08 -4.89 5.37
C GLU A 65 8.66 -3.46 5.47
N ALA A 66 8.01 -2.48 4.86
CA ALA A 66 8.38 -1.07 5.03
C ALA A 66 8.31 -0.62 6.50
N GLY A 67 7.31 -1.09 7.25
CA GLY A 67 7.20 -0.87 8.69
C GLY A 67 8.35 -1.48 9.50
N GLU A 68 8.82 -2.68 9.13
CA GLU A 68 9.98 -3.29 9.78
C GLU A 68 11.25 -2.46 9.60
N TRP A 69 11.46 -1.88 8.41
CA TRP A 69 12.63 -1.02 8.17
C TRP A 69 12.58 0.30 8.92
N ILE A 70 11.39 0.87 9.17
CA ILE A 70 11.27 2.04 10.04
C ILE A 70 11.86 1.71 11.42
N VAL A 71 11.67 0.48 11.91
CA VAL A 71 12.22 0.03 13.20
C VAL A 71 13.72 -0.29 13.12
N ARG A 72 14.17 -0.94 12.04
CA ARG A 72 15.53 -1.50 11.94
C ARG A 72 16.58 -0.53 11.38
N CYS A 73 16.22 0.44 10.54
CA CYS A 73 17.18 1.35 9.92
C CYS A 73 17.77 2.34 10.94
N GLY A 74 19.08 2.58 10.83
CA GLY A 74 19.77 3.58 11.66
C GLY A 74 19.45 5.00 11.24
N THR A 75 19.23 5.24 9.95
CA THR A 75 18.96 6.58 9.40
C THR A 75 17.74 6.61 8.47
N GLY A 76 17.20 7.81 8.25
CA GLY A 76 16.14 8.03 7.25
C GLY A 76 16.61 7.73 5.82
N ALA A 77 17.89 7.97 5.50
CA ALA A 77 18.45 7.65 4.19
C ALA A 77 18.45 6.14 3.91
N ASP A 78 18.83 5.31 4.90
CA ASP A 78 18.82 3.85 4.77
C ASP A 78 17.40 3.31 4.56
N LEU A 79 16.43 3.87 5.30
CA LEU A 79 15.00 3.56 5.12
C LEU A 79 14.55 3.87 3.69
N LEU A 80 14.81 5.08 3.20
CA LEU A 80 14.38 5.50 1.87
C LEU A 80 15.00 4.63 0.77
N ALA A 81 16.28 4.25 0.90
CA ALA A 81 16.95 3.36 -0.05
C ALA A 81 16.27 1.98 -0.11
N ARG A 82 15.96 1.37 1.04
CA ARG A 82 15.29 0.06 1.10
C ARG A 82 13.87 0.10 0.55
N VAL A 83 13.08 1.11 0.94
CA VAL A 83 11.71 1.25 0.44
C VAL A 83 11.69 1.58 -1.06
N ALA A 84 12.68 2.32 -1.57
CA ALA A 84 12.81 2.55 -3.01
C ALA A 84 13.08 1.25 -3.79
N ALA A 85 13.95 0.37 -3.28
CA ALA A 85 14.17 -0.96 -3.86
C ALA A 85 12.87 -1.80 -3.83
N LEU A 86 12.11 -1.72 -2.73
CA LEU A 86 10.82 -2.40 -2.61
C LEU A 86 9.78 -1.85 -3.61
N ALA A 87 9.75 -0.54 -3.83
CA ALA A 87 8.87 0.08 -4.82
C ALA A 87 9.29 -0.27 -6.26
N ALA A 88 10.59 -0.39 -6.54
CA ALA A 88 11.10 -0.80 -7.85
C ALA A 88 10.75 -2.26 -8.18
N GLY A 89 10.85 -3.16 -7.21
CA GLY A 89 10.40 -4.55 -7.35
C GLY A 89 8.88 -4.73 -7.35
N SER A 90 8.09 -3.65 -7.29
CA SER A 90 6.63 -3.67 -7.43
C SER A 90 6.17 -3.39 -8.86
N ALA A 91 7.10 -3.22 -9.80
CA ALA A 91 6.76 -3.18 -11.22
C ALA A 91 5.97 -4.45 -11.59
N PRO A 92 4.89 -4.33 -12.40
CA PRO A 92 4.16 -5.50 -12.85
C PRO A 92 5.13 -6.40 -13.60
N THR A 93 5.23 -7.66 -13.16
CA THR A 93 5.70 -8.74 -14.03
C THR A 93 4.79 -8.72 -15.25
N ARG A 94 5.30 -8.18 -16.36
CA ARG A 94 4.68 -8.33 -17.66
C ARG A 94 4.88 -9.80 -18.06
N GLY A 95 3.85 -10.61 -17.85
CA GLY A 95 3.69 -12.00 -18.25
C GLY A 95 2.24 -12.39 -17.93
N ASP A 96 1.44 -12.99 -18.81
CA ASP A 96 1.77 -13.81 -19.96
C ASP A 96 0.76 -13.58 -21.12
N GLU A 97 1.25 -13.76 -22.34
CA GLU A 97 0.48 -13.89 -23.60
C GLU A 97 -0.48 -15.09 -23.60
#